data_AF-M2SUW9-F1
#
_entry.id   AF-M2SUW9-F1
#
_cell.length_a   1.000
_cell.length_b   1.000
_cell.length_c   1.000
_cell.angle_alpha   90.00
_cell.angle_beta   90.00
_cell.angle_gamma   90.00
#
_symmetry.space_group_name_H-M   'P 1'
#
loop_
_entity.id
_entity.type
_entity.pdbx_description
1 polymer ?
#
loop_
_entity_poly.entity_id
_entity_poly.type
_entity_poly.pdbx_seq_one_letter_code
_entity_poly.pdbx_strand_id
1 'polypeptide(L)'
;MYLPEDAFQMQLELIEGFCKVIRDNSFDSMYYSLSSRIDYPGLDIKGDLLDYLQLGGGDLVESLFLGRNDSYESFITGDEFLTWLSKSSLNVEQLVMNQIAKLGPGALLKSWPYDQRVVFRTLETGEWKLGFEWALDEEACGYLLVSEYQCLTIESEHFSYSYMKRPFLEHIWKRIPGELEEWKPKQDLRFRRRMAVKARKERARNGQKTPRIRMPGAWVN
;
A
#
# COMPACT_ATOMS: atom_id res chain seq x y z
N MET A 1 -39.10 -19.15 17.24
CA MET A 1 -38.45 -19.77 16.07
C MET A 1 -37.62 -18.65 15.43
N TYR A 2 -36.40 -18.43 15.94
CA TYR A 2 -35.51 -17.31 15.62
C TYR A 2 -34.27 -17.88 14.90
N LEU A 3 -34.45 -18.33 13.66
CA LEU A 3 -33.42 -19.00 12.85
C LEU A 3 -33.09 -18.34 11.48
N PRO A 4 -33.88 -17.41 10.90
CA PRO A 4 -33.53 -16.80 9.60
C PRO A 4 -32.32 -15.86 9.64
N GLU A 5 -32.22 -15.04 10.71
CA GLU A 5 -31.23 -13.95 10.79
C GLU A 5 -29.82 -14.49 11.09
N ASP A 6 -29.72 -15.50 11.95
CA ASP A 6 -28.45 -16.18 12.27
C ASP A 6 -27.86 -16.89 11.05
N ALA A 7 -28.70 -17.52 10.22
CA ALA A 7 -28.23 -18.22 9.02
C ALA A 7 -27.73 -17.23 7.94
N PHE A 8 -28.43 -16.11 7.76
CA PHE A 8 -28.00 -15.04 6.87
C PHE A 8 -26.65 -14.46 7.28
N GLN A 9 -26.52 -14.09 8.56
CA GLN A 9 -25.29 -13.52 9.12
C GLN A 9 -24.12 -14.50 9.00
N MET A 10 -24.34 -15.79 9.31
CA MET A 10 -23.32 -16.82 9.19
C MET A 10 -22.84 -16.98 7.74
N GLN A 11 -23.74 -16.94 6.76
CA GLN A 11 -23.36 -17.01 5.35
C GLN A 11 -22.55 -15.78 4.91
N LEU A 12 -22.94 -14.58 5.35
CA LEU A 12 -22.19 -13.36 5.06
C LEU A 12 -20.78 -13.42 5.66
N GLU A 13 -20.65 -13.84 6.92
CA GLU A 13 -19.36 -14.00 7.60
C GLU A 13 -18.46 -15.04 6.92
N LEU A 14 -19.04 -16.13 6.40
CA LEU A 14 -18.29 -17.11 5.62
C LEU A 14 -17.75 -16.50 4.31
N ILE A 15 -18.56 -15.71 3.60
CA ILE A 15 -18.15 -15.03 2.36
C ILE A 15 -17.02 -14.02 2.64
N GLU A 16 -17.16 -13.21 3.69
CA GLU A 16 -16.10 -12.29 4.13
C GLU A 16 -14.84 -13.04 4.61
N GLY A 17 -15.02 -14.21 5.23
CA GLY A 17 -13.94 -15.13 5.57
C GLY A 17 -13.18 -15.60 4.32
N PHE A 18 -13.87 -15.93 3.23
CA PHE A 18 -13.22 -16.28 1.96
C PHE A 18 -12.44 -15.10 1.36
N CYS A 19 -12.95 -13.88 1.44
CA CYS A 19 -12.19 -12.69 1.02
C CYS A 19 -10.86 -12.56 1.79
N LYS A 20 -10.86 -12.83 3.10
CA LYS A 20 -9.64 -12.85 3.91
C LYS A 20 -8.69 -13.97 3.50
N VAL A 21 -9.20 -15.16 3.18
CA VAL A 21 -8.39 -16.29 2.69
C VAL A 21 -7.74 -15.98 1.35
N ILE A 22 -8.49 -15.40 0.39
CA ILE A 22 -7.94 -14.97 -0.91
C ILE A 22 -6.83 -13.94 -0.69
N ARG A 23 -7.09 -12.94 0.16
CA ARG A 23 -6.10 -11.93 0.55
C ARG A 23 -4.83 -12.57 1.13
N ASP A 24 -4.97 -13.48 2.09
CA ASP A 24 -3.83 -14.03 2.83
C ASP A 24 -3.03 -15.04 1.98
N ASN A 25 -3.69 -15.81 1.09
CA ASN A 25 -3.03 -16.76 0.19
C ASN A 25 -2.10 -16.07 -0.82
N SER A 26 -2.48 -14.88 -1.30
CA SER A 26 -1.65 -14.12 -2.24
C SER A 26 -0.36 -13.58 -1.61
N PHE A 27 -0.26 -13.49 -0.28
CA PHE A 27 0.96 -13.06 0.43
C PHE A 27 2.04 -14.16 0.49
N ASP A 28 1.65 -15.43 0.49
CA ASP A 28 2.60 -16.58 0.57
C ASP A 28 3.18 -16.97 -0.80
N SER A 29 2.63 -16.40 -1.89
CA SER A 29 2.95 -16.74 -3.28
C SER A 29 4.37 -16.33 -3.72
N MET A 30 5.07 -15.45 -2.98
CA MET A 30 6.44 -15.06 -3.36
C MET A 30 7.47 -16.16 -3.06
N TYR A 31 7.17 -17.11 -2.16
CA TYR A 31 8.09 -18.19 -1.76
C TYR A 31 7.74 -19.57 -2.33
N TYR A 32 6.55 -19.77 -2.86
CA TYR A 32 6.14 -21.03 -3.48
C TYR A 32 5.44 -20.76 -4.81
N SER A 33 6.01 -21.27 -5.91
CA SER A 33 5.36 -21.31 -7.25
C SER A 33 4.18 -22.31 -7.31
N LEU A 34 3.50 -22.50 -6.18
CA LEU A 34 2.42 -23.44 -5.94
C LEU A 34 1.06 -22.75 -5.75
N SER A 35 0.90 -21.47 -6.17
CA SER A 35 -0.44 -20.92 -6.45
C SER A 35 -1.09 -21.58 -7.69
N SER A 36 -0.77 -22.85 -7.95
CA SER A 36 -1.64 -23.76 -8.65
C SER A 36 -2.95 -23.85 -7.88
N ARG A 37 -3.86 -22.92 -8.19
CA ARG A 37 -5.30 -23.12 -8.29
C ARG A 37 -5.88 -23.79 -7.05
N ILE A 38 -5.93 -23.08 -5.92
CA ILE A 38 -6.98 -23.37 -4.95
C ILE A 38 -8.30 -23.13 -5.70
N ASP A 39 -8.93 -24.21 -6.11
CA ASP A 39 -10.21 -24.18 -6.79
C ASP A 39 -11.27 -23.86 -5.74
N TYR A 40 -11.52 -22.57 -5.52
CA TYR A 40 -12.57 -22.16 -4.60
C TYR A 40 -13.92 -22.64 -5.15
N PRO A 41 -14.73 -23.34 -4.33
CA PRO A 41 -16.07 -23.72 -4.75
C PRO A 41 -16.88 -22.47 -5.08
N GLY A 42 -17.69 -22.54 -6.13
CA GLY A 42 -18.64 -21.47 -6.46
C GLY A 42 -19.63 -21.27 -5.32
N LEU A 43 -20.07 -20.03 -5.13
CA LEU A 43 -21.07 -19.73 -4.12
C LEU A 43 -22.47 -20.05 -4.66
N ASP A 44 -23.16 -21.01 -4.05
CA ASP A 44 -24.59 -21.22 -4.29
C ASP A 44 -25.42 -20.24 -3.43
N ILE A 45 -25.30 -18.94 -3.75
CA ILE A 45 -26.06 -17.89 -3.07
C ILE A 45 -27.42 -17.73 -3.75
N LYS A 46 -28.48 -17.75 -2.94
CA LYS A 46 -29.87 -17.63 -3.39
C LYS A 46 -30.67 -16.72 -2.45
N GLY A 47 -31.77 -16.18 -2.99
CA GLY A 47 -32.74 -15.39 -2.22
C GLY A 47 -32.16 -14.09 -1.69
N ASP A 48 -32.57 -13.70 -0.48
CA ASP A 48 -32.29 -12.40 0.12
C ASP A 48 -30.79 -12.07 0.22
N LEU A 49 -29.92 -13.07 0.38
CA LEU A 49 -28.47 -12.87 0.41
C LEU A 49 -27.91 -12.47 -0.96
N LEU A 50 -28.46 -13.03 -2.05
CA LEU A 50 -28.05 -12.65 -3.41
C LEU A 50 -28.37 -11.17 -3.64
N ASP A 51 -29.60 -10.77 -3.33
CA ASP A 51 -30.07 -9.41 -3.51
C ASP A 51 -29.30 -8.43 -2.62
N TYR A 52 -29.06 -8.80 -1.36
CA TYR A 52 -28.24 -8.03 -0.43
C TYR A 52 -26.83 -7.76 -0.98
N LEU A 53 -26.14 -8.80 -1.46
CA LEU A 53 -24.80 -8.67 -2.03
C LEU A 53 -24.79 -7.87 -3.33
N GLN A 54 -25.78 -8.08 -4.20
CA GLN A 54 -25.90 -7.31 -5.45
C GLN A 54 -26.14 -5.82 -5.18
N LEU A 55 -26.78 -5.46 -4.07
CA LEU A 55 -26.95 -4.07 -3.63
C LEU A 55 -25.70 -3.49 -2.95
N GLY A 56 -24.58 -4.21 -2.90
CA GLY A 56 -23.36 -3.78 -2.21
C GLY A 56 -23.39 -4.03 -0.70
N GLY A 57 -24.21 -4.98 -0.24
CA GLY A 57 -24.20 -5.46 1.13
C GLY A 57 -22.90 -6.20 1.50
N GLY A 58 -22.52 -6.13 2.77
CA GLY A 58 -21.23 -6.61 3.26
C GLY A 58 -20.06 -5.69 2.93
N ASP A 59 -18.86 -6.04 3.39
CA ASP A 59 -17.62 -5.26 3.20
C ASP A 59 -16.57 -6.11 2.47
N LEU A 60 -16.95 -6.68 1.32
CA LEU A 60 -16.13 -7.66 0.60
C LEU A 60 -14.85 -7.05 0.03
N VAL A 61 -14.97 -5.92 -0.68
CA VAL A 61 -13.83 -5.24 -1.30
C VAL A 61 -12.90 -4.65 -0.24
N GLU A 62 -13.46 -4.08 0.82
CA GLU A 62 -12.67 -3.61 1.97
C GLU A 62 -11.93 -4.78 2.61
N SER A 63 -12.63 -5.89 2.93
CA SER A 63 -12.01 -7.08 3.53
C SER A 63 -10.91 -7.69 2.67
N LEU A 64 -11.06 -7.64 1.34
CA LEU A 64 -10.09 -8.16 0.37
C LEU A 64 -8.78 -7.35 0.37
N PHE A 65 -8.86 -6.02 0.47
CA PHE A 65 -7.68 -5.15 0.36
C PHE A 65 -7.17 -4.59 1.69
N LEU A 66 -7.91 -4.78 2.78
CA LEU A 66 -7.54 -4.26 4.10
C LEU A 66 -6.14 -4.74 4.51
N GLY A 67 -5.23 -3.77 4.72
CA GLY A 67 -3.87 -4.01 5.19
C GLY A 67 -2.87 -4.48 4.12
N ARG A 68 -3.27 -4.56 2.85
CA ARG A 68 -2.35 -4.83 1.74
C ARG A 68 -1.53 -3.57 1.45
N ASN A 69 -0.24 -3.72 1.14
CA ASN A 69 0.67 -2.60 0.88
C ASN A 69 1.38 -2.70 -0.48
N ASP A 70 1.00 -3.66 -1.31
CA ASP A 70 1.59 -3.88 -2.63
C ASP A 70 0.46 -3.79 -3.66
N SER A 71 0.53 -2.78 -4.53
CA SER A 71 -0.48 -2.58 -5.57
C SER A 71 -0.41 -3.68 -6.63
N TYR A 72 0.78 -4.20 -6.96
CA TYR A 72 0.93 -5.29 -7.91
C TYR A 72 0.26 -6.56 -7.38
N GLU A 73 0.54 -6.96 -6.14
CA GLU A 73 -0.13 -8.11 -5.53
C GLU A 73 -1.64 -7.89 -5.38
N SER A 74 -2.10 -6.65 -5.20
CA SER A 74 -3.52 -6.34 -5.12
C SER A 74 -4.28 -6.73 -6.39
N PHE A 75 -3.68 -6.57 -7.57
CA PHE A 75 -4.30 -6.98 -8.83
C PHE A 75 -4.37 -8.51 -8.95
N ILE A 76 -3.39 -9.24 -8.42
CA ILE A 76 -3.43 -10.70 -8.35
C ILE A 76 -4.58 -11.15 -7.43
N THR A 77 -4.66 -10.58 -6.24
CA THR A 77 -5.74 -10.84 -5.28
C THR A 77 -7.12 -10.51 -5.89
N GLY A 78 -7.22 -9.40 -6.63
CA GLY A 78 -8.44 -9.00 -7.31
C GLY A 78 -8.83 -9.96 -8.43
N ASP A 79 -7.89 -10.43 -9.24
CA ASP A 79 -8.15 -11.42 -10.31
C ASP A 79 -8.63 -12.76 -9.73
N GLU A 80 -8.06 -13.22 -8.61
CA GLU A 80 -8.53 -14.41 -7.89
C GLU A 80 -9.95 -14.24 -7.35
N PHE A 81 -10.25 -13.07 -6.79
CA PHE A 81 -11.58 -12.73 -6.29
C PHE A 81 -12.63 -12.68 -7.42
N LEU A 82 -12.32 -12.03 -8.54
CA LEU A 82 -13.21 -11.97 -9.70
C LEU A 82 -13.45 -13.37 -10.29
N THR A 83 -12.40 -14.18 -10.37
CA THR A 83 -12.50 -15.59 -10.81
C THR A 83 -13.42 -16.39 -9.89
N TRP A 84 -13.28 -16.23 -8.57
CA TRP A 84 -14.16 -16.88 -7.61
C TRP A 84 -15.62 -16.41 -7.75
N LEU A 85 -15.87 -15.10 -7.85
CA LEU A 85 -17.21 -14.56 -8.05
C LEU A 85 -17.86 -15.04 -9.36
N SER A 86 -17.08 -15.17 -10.44
CA SER A 86 -17.59 -15.63 -11.75
C SER A 86 -18.14 -17.07 -11.74
N LYS A 87 -17.75 -17.89 -10.75
CA LYS A 87 -18.33 -19.24 -10.55
C LYS A 87 -19.68 -19.20 -9.84
N SER A 88 -20.10 -18.03 -9.39
CA SER A 88 -21.33 -17.81 -8.64
C SER A 88 -22.39 -17.19 -9.55
N SER A 89 -23.66 -17.26 -9.16
CA SER A 89 -24.80 -16.65 -9.88
C SER A 89 -24.86 -15.12 -9.78
N LEU A 90 -23.78 -14.47 -9.34
CA LEU A 90 -23.72 -13.05 -9.06
C LEU A 90 -23.36 -12.25 -10.32
N ASN A 91 -23.99 -11.08 -10.48
CA ASN A 91 -23.50 -10.07 -11.41
C ASN A 91 -22.26 -9.40 -10.81
N VAL A 92 -21.08 -9.90 -11.20
CA VAL A 92 -19.78 -9.46 -10.65
C VAL A 92 -19.56 -7.96 -10.82
N GLU A 93 -19.85 -7.42 -12.00
CA GLU A 93 -19.65 -6.01 -12.31
C GLU A 93 -20.50 -5.13 -11.38
N GLN A 94 -21.80 -5.42 -11.29
CA GLN A 94 -22.73 -4.65 -10.46
C GLN A 94 -22.35 -4.72 -8.97
N LEU A 95 -22.01 -5.92 -8.48
CA LEU A 95 -21.60 -6.12 -7.09
C LEU A 95 -20.35 -5.31 -6.76
N VAL A 96 -19.30 -5.40 -7.59
CA VAL A 96 -18.03 -4.70 -7.37
C VAL A 96 -18.23 -3.19 -7.45
N MET A 97 -19.01 -2.70 -8.42
CA MET A 97 -19.30 -1.27 -8.55
C MET A 97 -20.07 -0.73 -7.33
N ASN A 98 -21.03 -1.49 -6.79
CA ASN A 98 -21.77 -1.08 -5.60
C ASN A 98 -20.91 -1.10 -4.34
N GLN A 99 -20.03 -2.09 -4.20
CA GLN A 99 -19.04 -2.14 -3.13
C GLN A 99 -18.07 -0.95 -3.19
N ILE A 100 -17.58 -0.61 -4.39
CA ILE A 100 -16.70 0.55 -4.62
C ILE A 100 -17.42 1.86 -4.30
N ALA A 101 -18.69 2.00 -4.70
CA ALA A 101 -19.49 3.18 -4.39
C ALA A 101 -19.68 3.38 -2.88
N LYS A 102 -19.75 2.29 -2.10
CA LYS A 102 -19.87 2.32 -0.63
C LYS A 102 -18.63 2.89 0.06
N LEU A 103 -17.44 2.71 -0.52
CA LEU A 103 -16.18 3.26 0.01
C LEU A 103 -16.16 4.80 -0.01
N GLY A 104 -17.08 5.42 -0.75
CA GLY A 104 -17.24 6.86 -0.81
C GLY A 104 -16.43 7.52 -1.94
N PRO A 105 -16.22 8.85 -1.86
CA PRO A 105 -15.63 9.61 -2.94
C PRO A 105 -14.26 9.09 -3.34
N GLY A 106 -14.10 8.77 -4.63
CA GLY A 106 -12.83 8.29 -5.17
C GLY A 106 -12.42 6.90 -4.70
N ALA A 107 -13.35 6.09 -4.17
CA ALA A 107 -13.11 4.69 -3.81
C ALA A 107 -11.94 4.49 -2.83
N LEU A 108 -11.84 5.39 -1.85
CA LEU A 108 -10.67 5.47 -0.97
C LEU A 108 -10.80 4.55 0.24
N LEU A 109 -9.88 3.60 0.34
CA LEU A 109 -9.57 2.85 1.55
C LEU A 109 -8.56 3.66 2.37
N LYS A 110 -8.95 4.03 3.59
CA LYS A 110 -8.06 4.74 4.51
C LYS A 110 -7.04 3.77 5.08
N SER A 111 -5.82 3.86 4.58
CA SER A 111 -4.70 3.03 5.02
C SER A 111 -3.55 3.90 5.53
N TRP A 112 -2.79 3.34 6.47
CA TRP A 112 -1.50 3.91 6.83
C TRP A 112 -0.42 3.21 6.00
N PRO A 113 0.55 3.94 5.40
CA PRO A 113 0.84 5.38 5.54
C PRO A 113 0.09 6.32 4.58
N TYR A 114 -0.46 5.81 3.48
CA TYR A 114 -1.18 6.59 2.46
C TYR A 114 -2.52 5.93 2.16
N ASP A 115 -3.50 6.71 1.71
CA ASP A 115 -4.78 6.17 1.28
C ASP A 115 -4.62 5.35 0.00
N GLN A 116 -5.48 4.35 -0.17
CA GLN A 116 -5.53 3.47 -1.34
C GLN A 116 -6.80 3.75 -2.11
N ARG A 117 -6.71 3.92 -3.42
CA ARG A 117 -7.85 4.03 -4.32
C ARG A 117 -8.11 2.67 -4.94
N VAL A 118 -9.27 2.08 -4.64
CA VAL A 118 -9.70 0.85 -5.33
C VAL A 118 -10.02 1.19 -6.78
N VAL A 119 -9.45 0.42 -7.70
CA VAL A 119 -9.63 0.57 -9.14
C VAL A 119 -10.25 -0.68 -9.70
N PHE A 120 -11.37 -0.49 -10.41
CA PHE A 120 -12.03 -1.53 -11.18
C PHE A 120 -12.15 -1.03 -12.62
N ARG A 121 -11.48 -1.72 -13.55
CA ARG A 121 -11.40 -1.29 -14.96
C ARG A 121 -11.52 -2.47 -15.92
N THR A 122 -12.14 -2.21 -17.05
CA THR A 122 -12.14 -3.14 -18.19
C THR A 122 -10.87 -2.95 -19.01
N LEU A 123 -10.23 -4.05 -19.40
CA LEU A 123 -9.13 -4.07 -20.34
C LEU A 123 -9.63 -3.99 -21.79
N GLU A 124 -8.72 -3.69 -22.71
CA GLU A 124 -8.99 -3.75 -24.16
C GLU A 124 -9.47 -5.15 -24.62
N THR A 125 -9.09 -6.19 -23.87
CA THR A 125 -9.52 -7.59 -24.10
C THR A 125 -10.97 -7.84 -23.66
N GLY A 126 -11.61 -6.90 -22.96
CA GLY A 126 -12.92 -7.08 -22.34
C GLY A 126 -12.88 -7.76 -20.97
N GLU A 127 -11.69 -8.13 -20.49
CA GLU A 127 -11.50 -8.70 -19.15
C GLU A 127 -11.55 -7.60 -18.08
N TRP A 128 -12.12 -7.91 -16.93
CA TRP A 128 -12.16 -7.01 -15.78
C TRP A 128 -10.90 -7.18 -14.92
N LYS A 129 -10.36 -6.06 -14.44
CA LYS A 129 -9.31 -6.03 -13.41
C LYS A 129 -9.77 -5.27 -12.19
N LEU A 130 -9.52 -5.85 -11.03
CA LEU A 130 -9.76 -5.25 -9.72
C LEU A 130 -8.43 -5.18 -8.95
N GLY A 131 -8.18 -4.07 -8.28
CA GLY A 131 -7.00 -3.88 -7.43
C GLY A 131 -7.08 -2.54 -6.73
N PHE A 132 -5.96 -2.06 -6.20
CA PHE A 132 -5.84 -0.68 -5.75
C PHE A 132 -4.60 -0.01 -6.32
N GLU A 133 -4.67 1.31 -6.37
CA GLU A 133 -3.55 2.20 -6.67
C GLU A 133 -3.35 3.15 -5.48
N TRP A 134 -2.12 3.55 -5.19
CA TRP A 134 -1.86 4.51 -4.11
C TRP A 134 -2.46 5.87 -4.43
N ALA A 135 -3.32 6.39 -3.56
CA ALA A 135 -3.92 7.71 -3.69
C ALA A 135 -2.95 8.77 -3.13
N LEU A 136 -1.96 9.13 -3.95
CA LEU A 136 -0.95 10.12 -3.60
C LEU A 136 -1.41 11.52 -3.97
N ASP A 137 -1.08 12.49 -3.13
CA ASP A 137 -1.26 13.90 -3.42
C ASP A 137 -0.21 14.36 -4.43
N GLU A 138 -0.64 14.77 -5.61
CA GLU A 138 0.23 15.24 -6.70
C GLU A 138 1.03 16.50 -6.30
N GLU A 139 0.52 17.28 -5.36
CA GLU A 139 1.17 18.50 -4.85
C GLU A 139 2.19 18.19 -3.74
N ALA A 140 2.20 16.97 -3.19
CA ALA A 140 3.08 16.60 -2.10
C ALA A 140 4.55 16.54 -2.54
N CYS A 141 5.43 17.00 -1.65
CA CYS A 141 6.87 16.89 -1.89
C CYS A 141 7.29 15.42 -2.02
N GLY A 142 7.89 15.07 -3.16
CA GLY A 142 8.32 13.71 -3.46
C GLY A 142 7.28 12.86 -4.18
N TYR A 143 6.11 13.39 -4.56
CA TYR A 143 5.10 12.69 -5.37
C TYR A 143 5.73 11.96 -6.56
N LEU A 144 6.47 12.66 -7.42
CA LEU A 144 7.11 12.07 -8.61
C LEU A 144 8.02 10.88 -8.27
N LEU A 145 8.80 10.99 -7.20
CA LEU A 145 9.69 9.90 -6.77
C LEU A 145 8.87 8.68 -6.32
N VAL A 146 7.77 8.93 -5.62
CA VAL A 146 6.93 7.90 -5.02
C VAL A 146 6.04 7.24 -6.07
N SER A 147 5.48 8.01 -6.99
CA SER A 147 4.63 7.53 -8.09
C SER A 147 5.42 6.73 -9.12
N GLU A 148 6.65 7.12 -9.44
CA GLU A 148 7.49 6.41 -10.42
C GLU A 148 8.20 5.20 -9.82
N TYR A 149 8.55 5.25 -8.53
CA TYR A 149 9.35 4.22 -7.87
C TYR A 149 8.62 3.64 -6.65
N GLN A 150 7.36 3.22 -6.82
CA GLN A 150 6.51 2.66 -5.76
C GLN A 150 7.18 1.50 -5.03
N CYS A 151 7.74 0.52 -5.76
CA CYS A 151 8.48 -0.62 -5.19
C CYS A 151 9.70 -0.22 -4.34
N LEU A 152 10.32 0.94 -4.60
CA LEU A 152 11.45 1.46 -3.84
C LEU A 152 11.03 2.39 -2.70
N THR A 153 9.77 2.84 -2.69
CA THR A 153 9.26 3.85 -1.78
C THR A 153 8.20 3.28 -0.85
N ILE A 154 6.95 3.14 -1.28
CA ILE A 154 5.81 2.73 -0.42
C ILE A 154 5.70 1.22 -0.29
N GLU A 155 5.93 0.49 -1.38
CA GLU A 155 5.70 -0.95 -1.46
C GLU A 155 6.94 -1.77 -1.09
N SER A 156 8.06 -1.10 -0.79
CA SER A 156 9.28 -1.78 -0.36
C SER A 156 8.98 -2.57 0.91
N GLU A 157 9.27 -3.87 0.95
CA GLU A 157 9.15 -4.69 2.18
C GLU A 157 9.87 -4.08 3.40
N HIS A 158 10.87 -3.24 3.15
CA HIS A 158 11.59 -2.46 4.17
C HIS A 158 10.81 -1.27 4.74
N PHE A 159 9.61 -0.99 4.22
CA PHE A 159 8.62 -0.13 4.86
C PHE A 159 7.96 -0.84 6.06
N SER A 160 8.22 -2.13 6.28
CA SER A 160 7.82 -2.86 7.49
C SER A 160 8.44 -2.25 8.75
N TYR A 161 7.67 -1.34 9.33
CA TYR A 161 7.46 -1.02 10.75
C TYR A 161 8.64 -0.73 11.70
N SER A 162 9.92 -0.88 11.33
CA SER A 162 10.98 -0.79 12.35
C SER A 162 12.37 -0.31 11.94
N TYR A 163 12.80 -0.37 10.66
CA TYR A 163 14.25 -0.28 10.39
C TYR A 163 14.79 0.73 9.37
N MET A 164 14.00 1.62 8.76
CA MET A 164 14.57 2.55 7.77
C MET A 164 14.58 4.03 8.18
N LYS A 165 15.81 4.50 8.48
CA LYS A 165 16.24 5.91 8.31
C LYS A 165 16.06 6.32 6.85
N ARG A 166 15.01 7.08 6.52
CA ARG A 166 14.91 7.76 5.22
C ARG A 166 14.80 9.28 5.35
N PRO A 167 15.34 10.03 4.37
CA PRO A 167 15.57 11.47 4.47
C PRO A 167 14.31 12.34 4.32
N PHE A 168 13.11 11.75 4.20
CA PHE A 168 11.86 12.48 3.94
C PHE A 168 10.73 12.17 4.96
N LEU A 169 11.01 11.39 6.01
CA LEU A 169 10.02 10.95 7.00
C LEU A 169 9.86 11.92 8.19
N GLU A 170 10.30 13.17 8.10
CA GLU A 170 10.21 14.12 9.22
C GLU A 170 8.75 14.51 9.60
N HIS A 171 7.79 14.32 8.70
CA HIS A 171 6.39 14.69 8.93
C HIS A 171 5.50 13.56 9.47
N ILE A 172 5.86 12.30 9.27
CA ILE A 172 4.99 11.14 9.57
C ILE A 172 5.17 10.63 11.02
N TRP A 173 6.33 10.87 11.65
CA TRP A 173 6.65 10.35 12.98
C TRP A 173 6.16 11.20 14.16
N LYS A 174 5.31 12.22 13.93
CA LYS A 174 4.73 13.04 15.01
C LYS A 174 3.76 12.25 15.92
N ARG A 175 3.43 11.00 15.61
CA ARG A 175 2.42 10.20 16.31
C ARG A 175 2.94 9.13 17.29
N ILE A 176 4.25 8.89 17.37
CA ILE A 176 4.82 7.90 18.30
C ILE A 176 5.57 8.66 19.42
N PRO A 177 5.04 8.73 20.66
CA PRO A 177 5.70 9.42 21.76
C PRO A 177 6.82 8.56 22.35
N GLY A 178 8.04 9.11 22.45
CA GLY A 178 9.15 8.52 23.21
C GLY A 178 10.49 8.48 22.46
N GLU A 179 10.55 7.87 21.28
CA GLU A 179 11.85 7.64 20.59
C GLU A 179 12.33 8.84 19.74
N LEU A 180 11.44 9.79 19.44
CA LEU A 180 11.72 10.92 18.55
C LEU A 180 12.59 12.02 19.20
N GLU A 181 12.49 12.20 20.52
CA GLU A 181 13.17 13.29 21.25
C GLU A 181 14.69 13.11 21.28
N GLU A 182 15.19 11.88 21.38
CA GLU A 182 16.64 11.60 21.32
C GLU A 182 17.22 11.61 19.91
N TRP A 183 16.37 11.46 18.89
CA TRP A 183 16.80 11.20 17.52
C TRP A 183 16.96 12.44 16.66
N LYS A 184 16.05 13.42 16.81
CA LYS A 184 16.13 14.71 16.09
C LYS A 184 17.47 15.42 16.24
N PRO A 185 18.10 15.52 17.44
CA PRO A 185 19.38 16.19 17.60
C PRO A 185 20.51 15.55 16.78
N LYS A 186 20.49 14.21 16.63
CA LYS A 186 21.52 13.46 15.90
C LYS A 186 21.39 13.64 14.39
N GLN A 187 20.17 13.76 13.86
CA GLN A 187 19.94 14.05 12.44
C GLN A 187 20.33 15.48 12.09
N ASP A 188 19.93 16.45 12.91
CA ASP A 188 20.30 17.85 12.78
C ASP A 188 21.82 18.03 12.72
N LEU A 189 22.55 17.35 13.61
CA LEU A 189 24.01 17.38 13.63
C LEU A 189 24.62 16.80 12.34
N ARG A 190 24.08 15.69 11.82
CA ARG A 190 24.54 15.08 10.56
C ARG A 190 24.27 15.98 9.37
N PHE A 191 23.10 16.61 9.31
CA PHE A 191 22.74 17.55 8.26
C PHE A 191 23.66 18.79 8.28
N ARG A 192 23.86 19.40 9.45
CA ARG A 192 24.79 20.53 9.64
C ARG A 192 26.22 20.16 9.22
N ARG A 193 26.69 18.95 9.54
CA ARG A 193 28.00 18.45 9.07
C ARG A 193 28.08 18.34 7.55
N ARG A 194 27.04 17.81 6.90
CA ARG A 194 26.98 17.73 5.42
C ARG A 194 27.00 19.11 4.78
N MET A 195 26.22 20.05 5.31
CA MET A 195 26.20 21.43 4.83
C MET A 195 27.56 22.13 5.02
N ALA A 196 28.22 21.94 6.16
CA ALA A 196 29.56 22.48 6.40
C ALA A 196 30.62 21.88 5.44
N VAL A 197 30.54 20.57 5.15
CA VAL A 197 31.42 19.92 4.17
C VAL A 197 31.15 20.46 2.76
N LYS A 198 29.88 20.63 2.37
CA LYS A 198 29.51 21.20 1.07
C LYS A 198 30.04 22.64 0.93
N ALA A 199 29.81 23.49 1.93
CA ALA A 199 30.33 24.86 1.96
C ALA A 199 31.86 24.91 1.94
N ARG A 200 32.56 23.96 2.58
CA ARG A 200 34.02 23.84 2.50
C ARG A 200 34.50 23.46 1.11
N LYS A 201 33.80 22.53 0.43
CA LYS A 201 34.10 22.13 -0.95
C LYS A 201 33.85 23.27 -1.93
N GLU A 202 32.76 24.01 -1.77
CA GLU A 202 32.46 25.21 -2.59
C GLU A 202 33.51 26.31 -2.40
N ARG A 203 33.91 26.62 -1.16
CA ARG A 203 35.02 27.57 -0.92
C ARG A 203 36.33 27.13 -1.57
N ALA A 204 36.60 25.82 -1.62
CA ALA A 204 37.76 25.29 -2.32
C ALA A 204 37.66 25.43 -3.84
N ARG A 205 36.47 25.23 -4.42
CA ARG A 205 36.21 25.43 -5.85
C ARG A 205 36.32 26.90 -6.25
N ASN A 206 35.85 27.81 -5.40
CA ASN A 206 35.87 29.25 -5.66
C ASN A 206 37.21 29.92 -5.32
N GLY A 207 38.26 29.15 -5.03
CA GLY A 207 39.59 29.70 -4.68
C GLY A 207 39.66 30.42 -3.33
N GLN A 208 38.57 30.51 -2.58
CA GLN A 208 38.47 31.17 -1.27
C GLN A 208 39.00 30.31 -0.11
N LYS A 209 39.66 29.19 -0.42
CA LYS A 209 40.29 28.36 0.61
C LYS A 209 41.53 29.09 1.09
N THR A 210 41.47 29.62 2.30
CA THR A 210 42.62 30.25 2.96
C THR A 210 43.82 29.31 2.84
N PRO A 211 44.93 29.74 2.23
CA PRO A 211 46.12 28.91 2.14
C PRO A 211 46.51 28.52 3.56
N ARG A 212 46.62 27.22 3.83
CA ARG A 212 47.15 26.77 5.12
C ARG A 212 48.55 27.35 5.21
N ILE A 213 48.80 28.12 6.28
CA ILE A 213 50.15 28.50 6.70
C ILE A 213 50.96 27.21 6.64
N ARG A 214 52.03 27.21 5.82
CA ARG A 214 52.90 26.04 5.63
C ARG A 214 53.29 25.55 7.01
N MET A 215 53.04 24.26 7.29
CA MET A 215 53.53 23.69 8.55
C MET A 215 55.06 23.87 8.59
N PRO A 216 55.62 24.43 9.68
CA PRO A 216 57.07 24.52 9.82
C PRO A 216 57.63 23.10 9.72
N GLY A 217 58.50 22.85 8.73
CA GLY A 217 59.14 21.54 8.53
C GLY A 217 58.75 20.74 7.27
N ALA A 218 57.97 21.30 6.34
CA ALA A 218 57.89 20.73 4.99
C ALA A 218 59.19 21.06 4.23
N TRP A 219 60.15 20.13 4.30
CA TRP A 219 61.43 20.24 3.59
C TRP A 219 61.20 20.30 2.08
N VAL A 220 61.79 21.32 1.47
CA VAL A 220 61.90 21.48 0.02
C VAL A 220 63.00 20.55 -0.44
N ASN A 221 62.68 19.61 -1.33
CA ASN A 221 63.64 18.98 -2.25
C ASN A 221 63.33 19.49 -3.66
#